data_AF-A0A450VVM4-F1
#
_entry.id   AF-A0A450VVM4-F1
#
_cell.length_a   1.000
_cell.length_b   1.000
_cell.length_c   1.000
_cell.angle_alpha   90.00
_cell.angle_beta   90.00
_cell.angle_gamma   90.00
#
_symmetry.space_group_name_H-M   'P 1'
#
loop_
_entity.id
_entity.type
_entity.pdbx_description
1 polymer ?
#
loop_
_entity_poly.entity_id
_entity_poly.type
_entity_poly.pdbx_seq_one_letter_code
_entity_poly.pdbx_strand_id
1 'polypeptide(L)' 'MNTPNRDPRNLSINLDTRAMLARASEENIETVWDRLAAQQPQCGYCSLGLSYHNCSMGPCRIDPLYDESQYF' A
#
# COMPACT_ATOMS: atom_id res chain seq x y z
N MET A 1 -13.92 0.85 13.36
CA MET A 1 -13.08 0.96 12.15
C MET A 1 -13.81 0.20 11.05
N ASN A 2 -14.20 0.86 9.96
CA ASN A 2 -14.94 0.23 8.85
C ASN A 2 -13.96 -0.52 7.94
N THR A 3 -13.61 -1.75 8.31
CA THR A 3 -12.86 -2.62 7.40
C THR A 3 -13.82 -3.16 6.35
N PRO A 4 -13.49 -3.09 5.04
CA PRO A 4 -14.30 -3.72 4.03
C PRO A 4 -14.32 -5.24 4.28
N ASN A 5 -15.51 -5.83 4.34
CA ASN A 5 -15.69 -7.27 4.53
C ASN A 5 -15.01 -8.03 3.36
N ARG A 6 -13.80 -8.54 3.63
CA ARG A 6 -12.97 -9.28 2.67
C ARG A 6 -12.99 -10.75 3.02
N ASP A 7 -13.23 -11.59 2.02
CA ASP A 7 -13.14 -13.03 2.18
C ASP A 7 -11.71 -13.46 2.56
N PRO A 8 -11.49 -14.11 3.72
CA PRO A 8 -10.17 -14.58 4.13
C PRO A 8 -9.46 -15.46 3.09
N ARG A 9 -10.20 -16.14 2.21
CA ARG A 9 -9.66 -16.93 1.09
C ARG A 9 -8.77 -16.14 0.15
N ASN A 10 -9.06 -14.85 -0.01
CA ASN A 10 -8.33 -13.97 -0.92
C ASN A 10 -7.08 -13.37 -0.27
N LEU A 11 -6.88 -13.58 1.03
CA LEU A 11 -5.82 -12.97 1.83
C LEU A 11 -4.73 -13.97 2.21
N SER A 12 -5.05 -15.26 2.35
CA SER A 12 -4.04 -16.28 2.64
C SER A 12 -4.46 -17.65 2.10
N ILE A 13 -3.46 -18.41 1.64
CA ILE A 13 -3.64 -19.81 1.26
C ILE A 13 -3.74 -20.73 2.49
N ASN A 14 -3.20 -20.31 3.64
CA ASN A 14 -3.14 -21.14 4.84
C ASN A 14 -4.47 -21.12 5.60
N LEU A 15 -4.92 -22.31 6.03
CA LEU A 15 -6.22 -22.49 6.69
C LEU A 15 -6.28 -21.85 8.08
N ASP A 16 -5.20 -21.95 8.85
CA ASP A 16 -5.05 -21.35 10.17
C ASP A 16 -5.10 -19.82 10.11
N THR A 17 -4.39 -19.22 9.15
CA THR A 17 -4.41 -17.77 8.92
C THR A 17 -5.83 -17.29 8.61
N ARG A 18 -6.56 -18.03 7.77
CA ARG A 18 -7.94 -17.68 7.40
C ARG A 18 -8.88 -17.72 8.61
N ALA A 19 -8.74 -18.72 9.48
CA ALA A 19 -9.49 -18.78 10.74
C ALA A 19 -9.17 -17.59 11.65
N MET A 20 -7.89 -17.22 11.77
CA MET A 20 -7.48 -16.07 12.58
C MET A 20 -7.93 -14.72 12.00
N LEU A 21 -7.98 -14.58 10.67
CA LEU A 21 -8.52 -13.38 10.01
C LEU A 21 -10.02 -13.22 10.26
N ALA A 22 -10.79 -14.31 10.21
CA ALA A 22 -12.20 -14.30 10.56
C ALA A 22 -12.40 -13.86 12.02
N ARG A 23 -11.61 -14.44 12.93
CA ARG A 23 -11.65 -14.08 14.36
C ARG A 23 -11.28 -12.61 14.60
N ALA A 24 -10.23 -12.11 13.94
CA ALA A 24 -9.82 -10.71 14.05
C ALA A 24 -10.93 -9.76 13.59
N SER A 25 -11.67 -10.11 12.53
CA SER A 25 -12.82 -9.34 12.08
C SER A 25 -13.96 -9.32 13.10
N GLU A 26 -14.27 -10.44 13.75
CA GLU A 26 -15.29 -10.52 14.81
C GLU A 26 -14.93 -9.64 16.02
N GLU A 27 -13.66 -9.65 16.40
CA GLU A 27 -13.14 -8.89 17.55
C GLU A 27 -12.78 -7.43 17.21
N ASN A 28 -13.00 -6.99 15.96
CA ASN A 28 -12.61 -5.66 15.47
C ASN A 28 -11.11 -5.35 15.66
N ILE A 29 -10.26 -6.37 15.52
CA ILE A 29 -8.81 -6.24 15.59
C ILE A 29 -8.27 -5.91 14.19
N GLU A 30 -7.54 -4.79 14.09
CA GLU A 30 -6.89 -4.38 12.85
C GLU A 30 -5.73 -5.31 12.47
N THR A 31 -5.73 -5.76 11.22
CA THR A 31 -4.70 -6.65 10.66
C THR A 31 -3.79 -5.93 9.65
N VAL A 32 -2.76 -6.61 9.16
CA VAL A 32 -1.89 -6.07 8.10
C VAL A 32 -2.65 -5.81 6.79
N TRP A 33 -3.70 -6.58 6.50
CA TRP A 33 -4.51 -6.41 5.28
C TRP A 33 -5.34 -5.13 5.30
N ASP A 34 -5.77 -4.73 6.50
CA ASP A 34 -6.48 -3.47 6.74
C ASP A 34 -5.52 -2.29 6.56
N ARG A 35 -4.33 -2.36 7.16
CA ARG A 35 -3.28 -1.35 6.96
C ARG A 35 -2.85 -1.22 5.51
N LEU A 36 -2.71 -2.35 4.81
CA LEU A 36 -2.41 -2.34 3.37
C LEU A 36 -3.52 -1.61 2.60
N ALA A 37 -4.79 -1.90 2.89
CA ALA A 37 -5.91 -1.22 2.24
C ALA A 37 -5.92 0.28 2.50
N ALA A 38 -5.65 0.68 3.75
CA ALA A 38 -5.61 2.08 4.16
C ALA A 38 -4.47 2.87 3.49
N GLN A 39 -3.41 2.20 3.06
CA GLN A 39 -2.27 2.81 2.36
C GLN A 39 -2.44 2.87 0.84
N GLN A 40 -3.55 2.39 0.27
CA GLN A 40 -3.77 2.44 -1.18
C GLN A 40 -4.40 3.77 -1.65
N PRO A 41 -3.94 4.35 -2.77
CA PRO A 41 -2.79 3.93 -3.58
C PRO A 41 -1.45 4.28 -2.90
N GLN A 42 -0.49 3.36 -2.96
CA GLN A 42 0.87 3.64 -2.48
C GLN A 42 1.59 4.66 -3.38
N CYS A 43 2.62 5.32 -2.85
CA CYS A 43 3.39 6.33 -3.57
C CYS A 43 4.11 5.73 -4.78
N GLY A 44 3.68 6.10 -6.00
CA GLY A 44 4.27 5.63 -7.25
C GLY A 44 5.76 5.94 -7.40
N TYR A 45 6.21 7.13 -7.00
CA TYR A 45 7.64 7.48 -7.04
C TYR A 45 8.48 6.55 -6.14
N CYS A 46 7.98 6.20 -4.96
CA CYS A 46 8.68 5.30 -4.05
C CYS A 46 8.71 3.86 -4.61
N SER A 47 7.58 3.38 -5.12
CA SER A 47 7.47 2.05 -5.75
C SER A 47 8.37 1.91 -6.98
N LEU A 48 8.57 3.00 -7.75
CA LEU A 48 9.45 3.03 -8.92
C LEU A 48 10.92 3.35 -8.56
N GLY A 49 11.23 3.65 -7.30
CA GLY A 49 12.59 4.05 -6.88
C GLY A 49 13.04 5.42 -7.38
N LEU A 50 12.10 6.28 -7.78
CA LEU A 50 12.35 7.63 -8.34
C LEU A 50 12.34 8.74 -7.29
N SER A 51 12.25 8.39 -6.01
CA SER A 51 12.29 9.33 -4.87
C SER A 51 13.61 9.19 -4.12
N TYR A 52 14.35 10.29 -3.96
CA TYR A 52 15.63 10.35 -3.24
C TYR A 52 15.50 11.22 -1.98
N HIS A 53 15.94 10.70 -0.83
CA HIS A 53 15.83 11.40 0.46
C HIS A 53 17.11 11.33 1.32
N ASN A 54 18.29 11.15 0.72
CA ASN A 54 19.54 10.99 1.50
C ASN A 54 20.23 12.33 1.83
N CYS A 55 19.65 13.47 1.47
CA CYS A 55 20.17 14.78 1.86
C CYS A 55 19.03 15.72 2.25
N SER A 56 19.35 16.76 3.01
CA SER A 56 18.38 17.72 3.53
C SER A 56 17.76 18.65 2.48
N MET A 57 18.24 18.61 1.23
CA MET A 57 17.63 19.35 0.12
C MET A 57 16.41 18.64 -0.47
N GLY A 58 16.27 17.33 -0.20
CA GLY A 58 15.18 16.50 -0.74
C GLY A 58 13.89 16.61 0.08
N PRO A 59 12.87 15.78 -0.25
CA PRO A 59 12.93 14.67 -1.19
C PRO A 59 12.89 15.11 -2.66
N CYS A 60 13.88 14.66 -3.45
CA CYS A 60 13.89 14.86 -4.90
C CYS A 60 13.07 13.75 -5.58
N ARG A 61 12.34 14.07 -6.66
CA ARG A 61 11.55 13.10 -7.43
C ARG A 61 11.82 13.26 -8.92
N ILE A 62 12.09 12.16 -9.61
CA ILE A 62 12.23 12.13 -11.07
C ILE A 62 10.87 11.82 -11.67
N ASP A 63 10.37 12.71 -12.52
CA ASP A 63 9.13 12.49 -13.27
C ASP A 63 9.42 11.63 -14.51
N PRO A 64 8.92 10.38 -14.57
CA PRO A 64 9.15 9.50 -15.70
C PRO A 64 8.35 9.88 -16.95
N LEU A 65 7.37 10.79 -16.82
CA LEU A 65 6.54 11.28 -17.93
C LEU A 65 6.97 12.67 -18.40
N TYR A 66 8.09 13.18 -17.87
CA TYR A 66 8.65 14.44 -18.31
C TYR A 66 9.01 14.37 -19.80
N ASP A 67 8.39 15.24 -20.59
CA ASP A 67 8.60 15.37 -22.03
C ASP A 67 9.02 16.80 -22.36
N GLU A 68 10.25 16.94 -22.86
CA GLU A 68 10.83 18.23 -23.26
C GLU A 68 10.19 18.82 -24.52
N SER A 69 9.46 18.01 -25.30
CA SER A 69 8.81 18.46 -26.54
C SER A 69 7.70 19.49 -26.32
N GLN A 70 7.25 19.69 -25.08
CA GLN A 70 6.28 20.73 -24.72
C GLN A 70 6.85 22.15 -24.66
N TYR A 71 8.16 22.31 -24.86
CA TYR A 71 8.84 23.62 -24.85
C TYR A 71 9.22 24.13 -26.25
N PHE A 72 8.80 23.45 -27.33
CA PHE A 72 8.96 23.87 -28.73
C PHE A 72 7.62 24.03 -29.46
#